data_AF-A0A8J4SKE4-F1
#
_entry.id   AF-A0A8J4SKE4-F1
#
_cell.length_a   1.000
_cell.length_b   1.000
_cell.length_c   1.000
_cell.angle_alpha   90.00
_cell.angle_beta   90.00
_cell.angle_gamma   90.00
#
_symmetry.space_group_name_H-M   'P 1'
#
loop_
_entity.id
_entity.type
_entity.pdbx_description
1 polymer ?
#
loop_
_entity_poly.entity_id
_entity_poly.type
_entity_poly.pdbx_seq_one_letter_code
_entity_poly.pdbx_strand_id
1 'polypeptide(L)'
;YSLEQHCFAIYYKKEGVRQYELRAETEEECNAWMEAIDNASFGKLLERKQEAEQKQLHLLQILDTERKAKWQYVKQTEELAAEVTKLKLELNEYRSDKQTSPELVSEAEELKKIKKVQSFFRGWLCRRRWKQIVDEYIRSEHAESMRKRNSIVFGLVECEDEYVQQLSILVTCYLRPFRMAASSKKPIMTHEDVNSIFLNVETLLFLHQFFVQGLRNKMENWPTLQLGDLFDLFLPMIGIYQEYVRNHHYSLQVLAEYKQRPEFTQMLKRLEDKPLCEGRSIESFLTYPMHQIPRYIITLHELLAHTPHDHVDRKKLEYAKSKLEQISHVSYVWFFMFRVSPFNHAYSRNCRA
;
A
#
# COMPACT_ATOMS: atom_id res chain seq x y z
N TYR A 1 -45.44 27.42 -15.84
CA TYR A 1 -44.38 26.51 -15.40
C TYR A 1 -44.62 26.18 -13.94
N SER A 2 -45.33 25.08 -13.67
CA SER A 2 -45.43 24.54 -12.31
C SER A 2 -44.07 23.96 -11.94
N LEU A 3 -43.39 24.54 -10.96
CA LEU A 3 -42.28 23.88 -10.28
C LEU A 3 -42.88 22.70 -9.51
N GLU A 4 -42.59 21.47 -9.93
CA GLU A 4 -42.93 20.28 -9.13
C GLU A 4 -42.21 20.42 -7.78
N GLN A 5 -42.99 20.53 -6.71
CA GLN A 5 -42.45 20.64 -5.35
C GLN A 5 -42.31 19.23 -4.79
N HIS A 6 -41.08 18.77 -4.58
CA HIS A 6 -40.81 17.48 -3.94
C HIS A 6 -40.91 17.64 -2.42
N CYS A 7 -41.92 17.00 -1.81
CA CYS A 7 -42.16 17.06 -0.37
C CYS A 7 -42.35 15.67 0.25
N PHE A 8 -42.00 15.55 1.54
CA PHE A 8 -42.29 14.38 2.37
C PHE A 8 -42.80 14.81 3.74
N ALA A 9 -43.62 13.96 4.36
CA ALA A 9 -44.26 14.23 5.64
C ALA A 9 -43.86 13.21 6.71
N ILE A 10 -43.52 13.69 7.90
CA ILE A 10 -43.19 12.85 9.05
C ILE A 10 -44.35 12.86 10.03
N TYR A 11 -44.82 11.67 10.42
CA TYR A 11 -45.94 11.48 11.34
C TYR A 11 -45.47 10.89 12.67
N TYR A 12 -45.64 11.64 13.76
CA TYR A 12 -45.37 11.14 15.10
C TYR A 12 -46.65 10.60 15.75
N LYS A 13 -46.68 9.28 16.03
CA LYS A 13 -47.86 8.61 16.59
C LYS A 13 -48.11 8.85 18.09
N LYS A 14 -47.14 9.36 18.85
CA LYS A 14 -47.16 9.24 20.32
C LYS A 14 -47.70 10.45 21.10
N GLU A 15 -47.81 11.64 20.51
CA GLU A 15 -48.44 12.80 21.14
C GLU A 15 -49.11 13.69 20.08
N GLY A 16 -50.44 13.65 20.01
CA GLY A 16 -51.29 14.58 19.26
C GLY A 16 -50.75 15.00 17.89
N VAL A 17 -50.89 14.11 16.90
CA VAL A 17 -50.61 14.28 15.44
C VAL A 17 -49.93 15.62 15.08
N ARG A 18 -48.64 15.73 15.38
CA ARG A 18 -47.79 16.77 14.79
C ARG A 18 -47.27 16.25 13.47
N GLN A 19 -47.71 16.87 12.38
CA GLN A 19 -47.24 16.62 11.03
C GLN A 19 -46.21 17.71 10.67
N TYR A 20 -45.03 17.29 10.25
CA TYR A 20 -44.03 18.18 9.67
C TYR A 20 -43.91 17.85 8.19
N GLU A 21 -44.20 18.85 7.34
CA GLU A 21 -44.03 18.76 5.90
C GLU A 21 -42.70 19.44 5.53
N LEU A 22 -41.79 18.64 4.98
CA LEU A 22 -40.44 19.07 4.63
C LEU A 22 -40.32 19.05 3.11
N ARG A 23 -39.65 20.08 2.57
CA ARG A 23 -39.46 20.26 1.13
C ARG A 23 -37.98 20.10 0.80
N ALA A 24 -37.70 19.40 -0.28
CA ALA A 24 -36.37 19.23 -0.83
C ALA A 24 -36.31 19.81 -2.25
N GLU A 25 -35.11 20.19 -2.71
CA GLU A 25 -34.94 20.78 -4.03
C GLU A 25 -35.04 19.73 -5.15
N THR A 26 -34.79 18.46 -4.82
CA THR A 26 -34.83 17.31 -5.74
C THR A 26 -35.53 16.10 -5.12
N GLU A 27 -36.06 15.20 -5.97
CA GLU A 27 -36.65 13.92 -5.54
C GLU A 27 -35.60 12.99 -4.89
N GLU A 28 -34.35 13.05 -5.35
CA GLU A 28 -33.24 12.25 -4.83
C GLU A 28 -32.86 12.64 -3.40
N GLU A 29 -32.81 13.94 -3.10
CA GLU A 29 -32.63 14.41 -1.72
C GLU A 29 -33.81 14.02 -0.83
N CYS A 30 -35.03 14.11 -1.34
CA CYS A 30 -36.24 13.71 -0.62
C CYS A 30 -36.15 12.24 -0.18
N ASN A 31 -35.77 11.35 -1.09
CA ASN A 31 -35.56 9.93 -0.81
C ASN A 31 -34.40 9.67 0.16
N ALA A 32 -33.28 10.39 0.01
CA ALA A 32 -32.15 10.28 0.93
C ALA A 32 -32.51 10.71 2.36
N TRP A 33 -33.30 11.79 2.51
CA TRP A 33 -33.80 12.23 3.81
C TRP A 33 -34.77 11.23 4.43
N MET A 34 -35.70 10.67 3.65
CA MET A 34 -36.62 9.64 4.13
C MET A 34 -35.88 8.40 4.62
N GLU A 35 -34.88 7.94 3.86
CA GLU A 35 -34.06 6.79 4.24
C GLU A 35 -33.20 7.08 5.48
N ALA A 36 -32.58 8.26 5.56
CA ALA A 36 -31.81 8.67 6.73
C ALA A 36 -32.67 8.75 8.00
N ILE A 37 -33.89 9.28 7.90
CA ILE A 37 -34.82 9.42 9.03
C ILE A 37 -35.38 8.06 9.47
N ASP A 38 -35.71 7.15 8.54
CA ASP A 38 -36.16 5.80 8.89
C ASP A 38 -35.05 4.97 9.57
N ASN A 39 -33.81 5.14 9.11
CA ASN A 39 -32.62 4.50 9.69
C ASN A 39 -32.22 5.09 11.04
N ALA A 40 -32.51 6.38 11.30
CA ALA A 40 -32.22 7.08 12.55
C ALA A 40 -33.38 7.09 13.55
N SER A 41 -34.43 6.29 13.33
CA SER A 41 -35.57 6.25 14.25
C SER A 41 -35.16 5.88 15.68
N PHE A 42 -35.62 6.67 16.66
CA PHE A 42 -35.27 6.52 18.07
C PHE A 42 -35.56 5.10 18.61
N GLY A 43 -36.60 4.43 18.10
CA GLY A 43 -36.92 3.04 18.46
C GLY A 43 -35.83 2.06 18.06
N LYS A 44 -35.42 2.06 16.78
CA LYS A 44 -34.33 1.20 16.28
C LYS A 44 -33.01 1.51 16.99
N LEU A 45 -32.75 2.79 17.30
CA LEU A 45 -31.54 3.20 18.02
C LEU A 45 -31.55 2.72 19.48
N LEU A 46 -32.70 2.74 20.13
CA LEU A 46 -32.89 2.22 21.49
C LEU A 46 -32.74 0.69 21.55
N GLU A 47 -33.29 -0.04 20.59
CA GLU A 47 -33.12 -1.50 20.46
C GLU A 47 -31.64 -1.86 20.29
N ARG A 48 -30.93 -1.20 19.36
CA ARG A 48 -29.48 -1.40 19.17
C ARG A 48 -28.68 -1.11 20.44
N LYS A 49 -29.06 -0.08 21.20
CA LYS A 49 -28.44 0.24 22.50
C LYS A 49 -28.67 -0.90 23.51
N GLN A 50 -29.90 -1.40 23.63
CA GLN A 50 -30.24 -2.50 24.55
C GLN A 50 -29.50 -3.79 24.18
N GLU A 51 -29.39 -4.12 22.89
CA GLU A 51 -28.59 -5.25 22.41
C GLU A 51 -27.10 -5.10 22.76
N ALA A 52 -26.55 -3.89 22.59
CA ALA A 52 -25.16 -3.60 22.93
C ALA A 52 -24.92 -3.72 24.45
N GLU A 53 -25.84 -3.23 25.28
CA GLU A 53 -25.79 -3.37 26.74
C GLU A 53 -25.86 -4.84 27.18
N GLN A 54 -26.72 -5.65 26.55
CA GLN A 54 -26.78 -7.10 26.81
C GLN A 54 -25.47 -7.81 26.42
N LYS A 55 -24.90 -7.48 25.25
CA LYS A 55 -23.60 -8.02 24.80
C LYS A 55 -22.48 -7.64 25.77
N GLN A 56 -22.47 -6.39 26.24
CA GLN A 56 -21.50 -5.92 27.24
C GLN A 56 -21.61 -6.71 28.55
N LEU A 57 -22.84 -6.92 29.04
CA LEU A 57 -23.06 -7.70 30.27
C LEU A 57 -22.58 -9.15 30.11
N HIS A 58 -22.85 -9.77 28.96
CA HIS A 58 -22.39 -11.13 28.68
C HIS A 58 -20.85 -11.22 28.60
N LEU A 59 -20.19 -10.25 27.97
CA LEU A 59 -18.73 -10.19 27.93
C LEU A 59 -18.11 -10.04 29.33
N LEU A 60 -18.73 -9.25 30.21
CA LEU A 60 -18.29 -9.13 31.60
C LEU A 60 -18.39 -10.47 32.35
N GLN A 61 -19.48 -11.22 32.14
CA GLN A 61 -19.63 -12.56 32.71
C GLN A 61 -18.55 -13.53 32.20
N ILE A 62 -18.28 -13.54 30.89
CA ILE A 62 -17.21 -14.36 30.31
C ILE A 62 -15.87 -14.00 30.96
N LEU A 63 -15.56 -12.71 31.05
CA LEU A 63 -14.30 -12.23 31.60
C LEU A 63 -14.12 -12.65 33.08
N ASP A 64 -15.20 -12.61 33.87
CA ASP A 64 -15.18 -13.08 35.26
C ASP A 64 -15.02 -14.62 35.35
N THR A 65 -15.64 -15.39 34.44
CA THR A 65 -15.45 -16.84 34.39
C THR A 65 -14.03 -17.23 34.02
N GLU A 66 -13.45 -16.57 33.01
CA GLU A 66 -12.05 -16.74 32.60
C GLU A 66 -11.09 -16.37 33.74
N ARG A 67 -11.37 -15.28 34.46
CA ARG A 67 -10.56 -14.87 35.62
C ARG A 67 -10.57 -15.92 36.73
N LYS A 68 -11.75 -16.50 37.04
CA LYS A 68 -11.89 -17.58 38.03
C LYS A 68 -11.20 -18.86 37.58
N ALA A 69 -11.36 -19.26 36.32
CA ALA A 69 -10.69 -20.43 35.77
C ALA A 69 -9.16 -20.29 35.83
N LYS A 70 -8.63 -19.13 35.39
CA LYS A 70 -7.20 -18.81 35.50
C LYS A 70 -6.70 -18.92 36.93
N TRP A 71 -7.42 -18.33 37.89
CA TRP A 71 -7.05 -18.40 39.29
C TRP A 71 -6.99 -19.84 39.83
N GLN A 72 -7.97 -20.68 39.45
CA GLN A 72 -7.98 -22.10 39.81
C GLN A 72 -6.78 -22.87 39.24
N TYR A 73 -6.43 -22.65 37.96
CA TYR A 73 -5.26 -23.29 37.36
C TYR A 73 -3.95 -22.86 38.02
N VAL A 74 -3.80 -21.58 38.33
CA VAL A 74 -2.61 -21.08 39.05
C VAL A 74 -2.48 -21.78 40.40
N LYS A 75 -3.56 -21.81 41.18
CA LYS A 75 -3.59 -22.49 42.48
C LYS A 75 -3.23 -23.98 42.36
N GLN A 76 -3.81 -24.70 41.40
CA GLN A 76 -3.49 -26.11 41.17
C GLN A 76 -2.02 -26.31 40.80
N THR A 77 -1.44 -25.39 40.04
CA THR A 77 -0.02 -25.45 39.66
C THR A 77 0.90 -25.21 40.86
N GLU A 78 0.52 -24.30 41.75
CA GLU A 78 1.25 -24.04 43.01
C GLU A 78 1.18 -25.25 43.96
N GLU A 79 0.01 -25.87 44.11
CA GLU A 79 -0.16 -27.10 44.91
C GLU A 79 0.69 -28.25 44.36
N LEU A 80 0.66 -28.48 43.04
CA LEU A 80 1.51 -29.50 42.40
C LEU A 80 3.00 -29.19 42.54
N ALA A 81 3.40 -27.92 42.45
CA ALA A 81 4.79 -27.52 42.65
C ALA A 81 5.27 -27.74 44.09
N ALA A 82 4.41 -27.47 45.07
CA ALA A 82 4.67 -27.76 46.48
C ALA A 82 4.82 -29.27 46.71
N GLU A 83 3.93 -30.09 46.13
CA GLU A 83 3.99 -31.55 46.22
C GLU A 83 5.27 -32.11 45.58
N VAL A 84 5.65 -31.61 44.40
CA VAL A 84 6.93 -31.99 43.75
C VAL A 84 8.12 -31.63 44.64
N THR A 85 8.07 -30.50 45.33
CA THR A 85 9.14 -30.07 46.24
C THR A 85 9.22 -30.99 47.45
N LYS A 86 8.07 -31.35 48.04
CA LYS A 86 7.96 -32.29 49.15
C LYS A 86 8.48 -33.68 48.76
N LEU A 87 8.02 -34.25 47.66
CA LEU A 87 8.47 -35.55 47.15
C LEU A 87 9.98 -35.55 46.84
N LYS A 88 10.54 -34.44 46.37
CA LYS A 88 11.98 -34.30 46.17
C LYS A 88 12.75 -34.35 47.49
N LEU A 89 12.23 -33.74 48.55
CA LEU A 89 12.84 -33.77 49.89
C LEU A 89 12.78 -35.19 50.46
N GLU A 90 11.61 -35.85 50.42
CA GLU A 90 11.43 -37.24 50.86
C GLU A 90 12.36 -38.20 50.09
N LEU A 91 12.49 -38.02 48.77
CA LEU A 91 13.40 -38.81 47.95
C LEU A 91 14.88 -38.58 48.32
N ASN A 92 15.23 -37.37 48.76
CA ASN A 92 16.59 -37.02 49.13
C ASN A 92 16.96 -37.62 50.51
N GLU A 93 16.03 -37.61 51.46
CA GLU A 93 16.16 -38.32 52.73
C GLU A 93 16.32 -39.83 52.51
N TYR A 94 15.46 -40.42 51.67
CA TYR A 94 15.54 -41.85 51.34
C TYR A 94 16.84 -42.23 50.59
N ARG A 95 17.43 -41.29 49.85
CA ARG A 95 18.74 -41.48 49.19
C ARG A 95 19.92 -41.39 50.15
N SER A 96 19.84 -40.52 51.15
CA SER A 96 20.85 -40.42 52.20
C SER A 96 20.96 -41.72 53.00
N ASP A 97 19.84 -42.42 53.18
CA ASP A 97 19.74 -43.69 53.93
C ASP A 97 20.28 -44.91 53.15
N LYS A 98 20.39 -44.82 51.81
CA LYS A 98 20.84 -45.90 50.91
C LYS A 98 22.26 -45.74 50.36
N GLN A 99 23.00 -44.71 50.78
CA GLN A 99 24.34 -44.40 50.27
C GLN A 99 25.46 -45.40 50.66
N THR A 100 25.11 -46.56 51.19
CA THR A 100 26.03 -47.64 51.61
C THR A 100 26.20 -48.79 50.60
N SER A 101 25.57 -48.76 49.42
CA SER A 101 25.72 -49.85 48.41
C SER A 101 26.29 -49.37 47.05
N PRO A 102 27.42 -49.96 46.56
CA PRO A 102 28.08 -49.59 45.29
C PRO A 102 27.24 -49.74 44.01
N GLU A 103 26.26 -50.66 43.98
CA GLU A 103 25.45 -50.95 42.78
C GLU A 103 24.53 -49.77 42.39
N LEU A 104 24.00 -49.03 43.36
CA LEU A 104 23.09 -47.90 43.13
C LEU A 104 23.80 -46.67 42.52
N VAL A 105 25.10 -46.51 42.77
CA VAL A 105 25.92 -45.44 42.18
C VAL A 105 26.12 -45.68 40.68
N SER A 106 26.35 -46.93 40.30
CA SER A 106 26.49 -47.35 38.90
C SER A 106 25.19 -47.14 38.10
N GLU A 107 24.05 -47.56 38.65
CA GLU A 107 22.74 -47.35 38.02
C GLU A 107 22.38 -45.86 37.85
N ALA A 108 22.71 -45.03 38.85
CA ALA A 108 22.50 -43.58 38.76
C ALA A 108 23.35 -42.93 37.67
N GLU A 109 24.55 -43.45 37.42
CA GLU A 109 25.45 -42.98 36.37
C GLU A 109 25.00 -43.41 34.97
N GLU A 110 24.50 -44.64 34.83
CA GLU A 110 23.84 -45.10 33.59
C GLU A 110 22.58 -44.28 33.27
N LEU A 111 21.74 -44.01 34.26
CA LEU A 111 20.55 -43.19 34.09
C LEU A 111 20.89 -41.76 33.66
N LYS A 112 22.00 -41.18 34.14
CA LYS A 112 22.51 -39.88 33.66
C LYS A 112 22.93 -39.94 32.20
N LYS A 113 23.60 -41.01 31.75
CA LYS A 113 23.98 -41.21 30.34
C LYS A 113 22.73 -41.31 29.45
N ILE A 114 21.73 -42.09 29.86
CA ILE A 114 20.45 -42.21 29.15
C ILE A 114 19.75 -40.84 29.03
N LYS A 115 19.66 -40.08 30.11
CA LYS A 115 19.06 -38.73 30.09
C LYS A 115 19.79 -37.77 29.14
N LYS A 116 21.12 -37.81 29.09
CA LYS A 116 21.92 -37.02 28.13
C LYS A 116 21.61 -37.39 26.68
N VAL A 117 21.61 -38.68 26.37
CA VAL A 117 21.27 -39.18 25.01
C VAL A 117 19.85 -38.78 24.64
N GLN A 118 18.87 -38.98 25.53
CA GLN A 118 17.49 -38.58 25.27
C GLN A 118 17.34 -37.06 25.10
N SER A 119 18.07 -36.24 25.87
CA SER A 119 18.08 -34.78 25.68
C SER A 119 18.64 -34.39 24.32
N PHE A 120 19.74 -35.01 23.90
CA PHE A 120 20.31 -34.83 22.57
C PHE A 120 19.32 -35.23 21.46
N PHE A 121 18.69 -36.40 21.57
CA PHE A 121 17.68 -36.87 20.62
C PHE A 121 16.46 -35.95 20.56
N ARG A 122 15.94 -35.48 21.70
CA ARG A 122 14.85 -34.49 21.74
C ARG A 122 15.25 -33.21 21.02
N GLY A 123 16.44 -32.68 21.28
CA GLY A 123 16.95 -31.49 20.58
C GLY A 123 17.16 -31.70 19.09
N TRP A 124 17.67 -32.87 18.68
CA TRP A 124 17.83 -33.24 17.27
C TRP A 124 16.48 -33.38 16.56
N LEU A 125 15.50 -34.04 17.18
CA LEU A 125 14.14 -34.17 16.65
C LEU A 125 13.47 -32.81 16.48
N CYS A 126 13.61 -31.90 17.46
CA CYS A 126 13.10 -30.53 17.35
C CYS A 126 13.74 -29.78 16.18
N ARG A 127 15.07 -29.85 16.02
CA ARG A 127 15.78 -29.20 14.89
C ARG A 127 15.35 -29.79 13.55
N ARG A 128 15.21 -31.11 13.45
CA ARG A 128 14.76 -31.79 12.23
C ARG A 128 13.33 -31.40 11.87
N ARG A 129 12.42 -31.39 12.84
CA ARG A 129 11.03 -30.97 12.66
C ARG A 129 10.94 -29.49 12.27
N TRP A 130 11.71 -28.62 12.91
CA TRP A 130 11.79 -27.20 12.54
C TRP A 130 12.27 -27.01 11.10
N LYS A 131 13.36 -27.70 10.72
CA LYS A 131 13.86 -27.66 9.35
C LYS A 131 12.79 -28.09 8.34
N GLN A 132 12.06 -29.15 8.64
CA GLN A 132 10.97 -29.62 7.79
C GLN A 132 9.84 -28.58 7.66
N ILE A 133 9.39 -27.98 8.77
CA ILE A 133 8.35 -26.94 8.76
C ILE A 133 8.80 -25.72 7.95
N VAL A 134 10.06 -25.29 8.12
CA VAL A 134 10.63 -24.16 7.36
C VAL A 134 10.71 -24.48 5.88
N ASP A 135 11.21 -25.67 5.51
CA ASP A 135 11.29 -26.10 4.12
C ASP A 135 9.90 -26.19 3.47
N GLU A 136 8.90 -26.67 4.20
CA GLU A 136 7.50 -26.71 3.76
C GLU A 136 6.91 -25.31 3.59
N TYR A 137 7.17 -24.39 4.52
CA TYR A 137 6.75 -22.99 4.40
C TYR A 137 7.41 -22.29 3.21
N ILE A 138 8.72 -22.42 3.02
CA ILE A 138 9.45 -21.77 1.91
C ILE A 138 8.93 -22.23 0.54
N ARG A 139 8.48 -23.49 0.45
CA ARG A 139 7.88 -24.11 -0.74
C ARG A 139 6.37 -23.88 -0.84
N SER A 140 5.73 -23.31 0.17
CA SER A 140 4.30 -23.02 0.14
C SER A 140 3.98 -21.97 -0.92
N GLU A 141 2.80 -22.08 -1.52
CA GLU A 141 2.28 -21.12 -2.49
C GLU A 141 2.18 -19.71 -1.90
N HIS A 142 1.83 -19.60 -0.62
CA HIS A 142 1.78 -18.32 0.10
C HIS A 142 3.15 -17.63 0.14
N ALA A 143 4.21 -18.36 0.49
CA ALA A 143 5.57 -17.80 0.51
C ALA A 143 6.05 -17.41 -0.89
N GLU A 144 5.69 -18.18 -1.92
CA GLU A 144 5.97 -17.82 -3.31
C GLU A 144 5.24 -16.55 -3.74
N SER A 145 3.94 -16.44 -3.45
CA SER A 145 3.15 -15.25 -3.75
C SER A 145 3.69 -14.01 -3.02
N MET A 146 4.12 -14.15 -1.76
CA MET A 146 4.73 -13.04 -1.01
C MET A 146 6.07 -12.61 -1.61
N ARG A 147 6.89 -13.56 -2.11
CA ARG A 147 8.12 -13.22 -2.85
C ARG A 147 7.80 -12.46 -4.14
N LYS A 148 6.79 -12.89 -4.91
CA LYS A 148 6.33 -12.19 -6.12
C LYS A 148 5.83 -10.78 -5.79
N ARG A 149 5.00 -10.63 -4.75
CA ARG A 149 4.54 -9.34 -4.24
C ARG A 149 5.71 -8.41 -3.93
N ASN A 150 6.69 -8.89 -3.17
CA ASN A 150 7.87 -8.08 -2.80
C ASN A 150 8.70 -7.70 -4.04
N SER A 151 8.90 -8.62 -4.97
CA SER A 151 9.58 -8.34 -6.24
C SER A 151 8.89 -7.23 -7.04
N ILE A 152 7.56 -7.22 -7.06
CA ILE A 152 6.78 -6.14 -7.73
C ILE A 152 6.98 -4.81 -7.03
N VAL A 153 7.02 -4.78 -5.69
CA VAL A 153 7.28 -3.55 -4.94
C VAL A 153 8.70 -3.03 -5.16
N PHE A 154 9.71 -3.92 -5.22
CA PHE A 154 11.08 -3.52 -5.55
C PHE A 154 11.17 -2.94 -6.96
N GLY A 155 10.58 -3.63 -7.94
CA GLY A 155 10.50 -3.11 -9.31
C GLY A 155 9.74 -1.78 -9.41
N LEU A 156 8.71 -1.56 -8.59
CA LEU A 156 8.02 -0.26 -8.51
C LEU A 156 8.97 0.84 -8.06
N VAL A 157 9.79 0.61 -7.03
CA VAL A 157 10.75 1.61 -6.50
C VAL A 157 11.80 1.93 -7.56
N GLU A 158 12.38 0.91 -8.19
CA GLU A 158 13.39 1.06 -9.24
C GLU A 158 12.85 1.82 -10.45
N CYS A 159 11.70 1.38 -10.98
CA CYS A 159 11.03 2.03 -12.10
C CYS A 159 10.65 3.49 -11.76
N GLU A 160 10.35 3.79 -10.50
CA GLU A 160 10.04 5.15 -10.05
C GLU A 160 11.28 6.03 -9.96
N ASP A 161 12.38 5.49 -9.47
CA ASP A 161 13.68 6.17 -9.46
C ASP A 161 14.15 6.52 -10.88
N GLU A 162 14.03 5.58 -11.81
CA GLU A 162 14.32 5.83 -13.22
C GLU A 162 13.43 6.94 -13.78
N TYR A 163 12.14 6.95 -13.45
CA TYR A 163 11.21 7.97 -13.94
C TYR A 163 11.56 9.36 -13.42
N VAL A 164 11.85 9.49 -12.12
CA VAL A 164 12.33 10.74 -11.52
C VAL A 164 13.64 11.20 -12.17
N GLN A 165 14.54 10.28 -12.48
CA GLN A 165 15.78 10.59 -13.20
C GLN A 165 15.49 11.14 -14.59
N GLN A 166 14.58 10.53 -15.36
CA GLN A 166 14.21 11.03 -16.69
C GLN A 166 13.58 12.42 -16.63
N LEU A 167 12.68 12.68 -15.67
CA LEU A 167 12.11 14.01 -15.45
C LEU A 167 13.18 15.03 -15.05
N SER A 168 14.14 14.63 -14.20
CA SER A 168 15.26 15.48 -13.81
C SER A 168 16.13 15.85 -15.01
N ILE A 169 16.41 14.90 -15.91
CA ILE A 169 17.12 15.17 -17.17
C ILE A 169 16.31 16.15 -18.03
N LEU A 170 15.00 15.94 -18.18
CA LEU A 170 14.13 16.82 -18.94
C LEU A 170 14.19 18.28 -18.43
N VAL A 171 14.12 18.45 -17.10
CA VAL A 171 14.18 19.77 -16.47
C VAL A 171 15.58 20.39 -16.58
N THR A 172 16.62 19.64 -16.26
CA THR A 172 17.99 20.18 -16.14
C THR A 172 18.68 20.36 -17.50
N CYS A 173 18.46 19.45 -18.44
CA CYS A 173 19.13 19.46 -19.74
C CYS A 173 18.36 20.24 -20.81
N TYR A 174 17.04 20.38 -20.69
CA TYR A 174 16.22 21.09 -21.69
C TYR A 174 15.51 22.32 -21.14
N LEU A 175 14.62 22.17 -20.14
CA LEU A 175 13.81 23.30 -19.66
C LEU A 175 14.67 24.47 -19.16
N ARG A 176 15.64 24.22 -18.26
CA ARG A 176 16.49 25.27 -17.72
C ARG A 176 17.31 25.98 -18.81
N PRO A 177 18.02 25.26 -19.71
CA PRO A 177 18.71 25.91 -20.84
C PRO A 177 17.79 26.72 -21.75
N PHE A 178 16.58 26.24 -22.05
CA PHE A 178 15.65 26.99 -22.89
C PHE A 178 15.12 28.25 -22.19
N ARG A 179 14.83 28.19 -20.89
CA ARG A 179 14.50 29.39 -20.10
C ARG A 179 15.64 30.40 -20.12
N MET A 180 16.89 29.94 -19.97
CA MET A 180 18.07 30.81 -20.02
C MET A 180 18.24 31.45 -21.42
N ALA A 181 18.02 30.69 -22.49
CA ALA A 181 18.08 31.21 -23.85
C ALA A 181 16.96 32.24 -24.14
N ALA A 182 15.77 32.03 -23.57
CA ALA A 182 14.66 32.97 -23.68
C ALA A 182 14.93 34.31 -22.96
N SER A 183 15.73 34.31 -21.89
CA SER A 183 16.17 35.52 -21.20
C SER A 183 17.42 36.19 -21.81
N SER A 184 17.97 35.65 -22.91
CA SER A 184 19.18 36.18 -23.52
C SER A 184 18.92 37.45 -24.34
N LYS A 185 19.99 38.21 -24.67
CA LYS A 185 19.90 39.43 -25.48
C LYS A 185 19.33 39.21 -26.89
N LYS A 186 19.50 37.99 -27.44
CA LYS A 186 18.91 37.55 -28.71
C LYS A 186 18.17 36.24 -28.45
N PRO A 187 16.91 36.29 -27.99
CA PRO A 187 16.17 35.10 -27.59
C PRO A 187 15.91 34.20 -28.79
N ILE A 188 16.28 32.92 -28.66
CA ILE A 188 16.03 31.89 -29.68
C ILE A 188 14.56 31.42 -29.62
N MET A 189 13.95 31.52 -28.44
CA MET A 189 12.56 31.13 -28.14
C MET A 189 11.98 32.06 -27.07
N THR A 190 10.67 32.27 -27.05
CA THR A 190 10.01 33.12 -26.05
C THR A 190 9.75 32.36 -24.74
N HIS A 191 9.58 33.07 -23.63
CA HIS A 191 9.20 32.44 -22.36
C HIS A 191 7.83 31.75 -22.42
N GLU A 192 6.90 32.29 -23.21
CA GLU A 192 5.56 31.73 -23.42
C GLU A 192 5.62 30.38 -24.15
N ASP A 193 6.45 30.28 -25.19
CA ASP A 193 6.65 29.03 -25.93
C ASP A 193 7.37 27.97 -25.08
N VAL A 194 8.38 28.37 -24.27
CA VAL A 194 9.02 27.47 -23.30
C VAL A 194 7.97 26.91 -22.34
N ASN A 195 7.14 27.77 -21.77
CA ASN A 195 6.09 27.34 -20.84
C ASN A 195 5.02 26.48 -21.54
N SER A 196 4.76 26.70 -22.83
CA SER A 196 3.85 25.89 -23.63
C SER A 196 4.41 24.49 -23.94
N ILE A 197 5.73 24.36 -24.14
CA ILE A 197 6.39 23.05 -24.36
C ILE A 197 6.43 22.22 -23.07
N PHE A 198 6.87 22.81 -21.95
CA PHE A 198 7.16 22.05 -20.73
C PHE A 198 6.05 22.09 -19.68
N LEU A 199 5.14 23.07 -19.77
CA LEU A 199 4.01 23.27 -18.87
C LEU A 199 4.37 23.09 -17.39
N ASN A 200 3.85 22.05 -16.74
CA ASN A 200 3.97 21.76 -15.32
C ASN A 200 4.96 20.61 -15.02
N VAL A 201 5.93 20.35 -15.90
CA VAL A 201 6.91 19.26 -15.72
C VAL A 201 7.74 19.38 -14.43
N GLU A 202 8.01 20.60 -13.95
CA GLU A 202 8.72 20.80 -12.67
C GLU A 202 7.86 20.36 -11.49
N THR A 203 6.56 20.63 -11.53
CA THR A 203 5.60 20.18 -10.53
C THR A 203 5.47 18.65 -10.54
N LEU A 204 5.47 18.03 -11.72
CA LEU A 204 5.52 16.58 -11.86
C LEU A 204 6.79 16.00 -11.24
N LEU A 205 7.96 16.57 -11.56
CA LEU A 205 9.23 16.13 -10.98
C LEU A 205 9.20 16.22 -9.45
N PHE A 206 8.74 17.33 -8.90
CA PHE A 206 8.64 17.52 -7.45
C PHE A 206 7.73 16.46 -6.81
N LEU A 207 6.52 16.25 -7.35
CA LEU A 207 5.59 15.23 -6.83
C LEU A 207 6.23 13.84 -6.77
N HIS A 208 6.88 13.43 -7.87
CA HIS A 208 7.47 12.11 -7.98
C HIS A 208 8.74 11.96 -7.12
N GLN A 209 9.48 13.04 -6.86
CA GLN A 209 10.56 13.04 -5.87
C GLN A 209 10.06 12.75 -4.45
N PHE A 210 8.91 13.30 -4.03
CA PHE A 210 8.32 12.92 -2.74
C PHE A 210 7.84 11.47 -2.73
N PHE A 211 7.21 11.05 -3.83
CA PHE A 211 6.67 9.70 -3.92
C PHE A 211 7.79 8.64 -3.84
N VAL A 212 8.87 8.81 -4.60
CA VAL A 212 10.01 7.87 -4.57
C VAL A 212 10.71 7.87 -3.21
N GLN A 213 10.83 9.02 -2.56
CA GLN A 213 11.39 9.09 -1.21
C GLN A 213 10.51 8.34 -0.19
N GLY A 214 9.19 8.45 -0.34
CA GLY A 214 8.23 7.68 0.44
C GLY A 214 8.36 6.18 0.21
N LEU A 215 8.50 5.75 -1.05
CA LEU A 215 8.73 4.34 -1.40
C LEU A 215 10.03 3.80 -0.79
N ARG A 216 11.13 4.55 -0.90
CA ARG A 216 12.43 4.19 -0.30
C ARG A 216 12.35 4.04 1.22
N ASN A 217 11.66 4.94 1.92
CA ASN A 217 11.44 4.82 3.37
C ASN A 217 10.65 3.55 3.73
N LYS A 218 9.68 3.14 2.90
CA LYS A 218 8.99 1.85 3.11
C LYS A 218 9.94 0.66 2.93
N MET A 219 10.95 0.77 2.06
CA MET A 219 11.94 -0.31 1.87
C MET A 219 12.85 -0.49 3.09
N GLU A 220 13.16 0.58 3.84
CA GLU A 220 13.94 0.49 5.08
C GLU A 220 13.23 -0.33 6.17
N ASN A 221 11.89 -0.42 6.10
CA ASN A 221 11.05 -1.15 7.06
C ASN A 221 10.70 -2.58 6.60
N TRP A 222 11.38 -3.10 5.57
CA TRP A 222 11.22 -4.49 5.12
C TRP A 222 11.53 -5.47 6.27
N PRO A 223 10.68 -6.49 6.52
CA PRO A 223 9.71 -7.12 5.62
C PRO A 223 8.28 -6.55 5.60
N THR A 224 7.96 -5.57 6.44
CA THR A 224 6.59 -5.03 6.54
C THR A 224 6.37 -3.93 5.49
N LEU A 225 6.06 -4.35 4.26
CA LEU A 225 5.82 -3.43 3.14
C LEU A 225 4.35 -3.02 3.06
N GLN A 226 4.04 -1.84 3.59
CA GLN A 226 2.73 -1.20 3.49
C GLN A 226 2.77 0.05 2.61
N LEU A 227 2.04 0.04 1.50
CA LEU A 227 2.06 1.12 0.49
C LEU A 227 0.78 1.95 0.45
N GLY A 228 -0.31 1.48 1.06
CA GLY A 228 -1.62 2.09 0.88
C GLY A 228 -1.70 3.55 1.35
N ASP A 229 -1.04 3.87 2.45
CA ASP A 229 -0.94 5.24 2.98
C ASP A 229 -0.15 6.19 2.07
N LEU A 230 0.87 5.69 1.38
CA LEU A 230 1.62 6.50 0.42
C LEU A 230 0.76 6.84 -0.80
N PHE A 231 -0.04 5.90 -1.28
CA PHE A 231 -1.00 6.17 -2.37
C PHE A 231 -2.11 7.13 -1.93
N ASP A 232 -2.60 7.07 -0.69
CA ASP A 232 -3.58 8.02 -0.16
C ASP A 232 -3.05 9.48 -0.24
N LEU A 233 -1.75 9.69 -0.01
CA LEU A 233 -1.10 11.00 -0.13
C LEU A 233 -0.85 11.41 -1.59
N PHE A 234 -0.56 10.43 -2.46
CA PHE A 234 -0.20 10.67 -3.85
C PHE A 234 -1.40 10.97 -4.76
N LEU A 235 -2.51 10.25 -4.57
CA LEU A 235 -3.69 10.31 -5.46
C LEU A 235 -4.32 11.70 -5.59
N PRO A 236 -4.49 12.52 -4.52
CA PRO A 236 -5.07 13.85 -4.67
C PRO A 236 -4.26 14.77 -5.59
N MET A 237 -2.95 14.56 -5.63
CA MET A 237 -2.03 15.39 -6.43
C MET A 237 -1.95 14.94 -7.89
N ILE A 238 -2.44 13.74 -8.23
CA ILE A 238 -2.28 13.16 -9.56
C ILE A 238 -3.10 13.89 -10.64
N GLY A 239 -4.08 14.70 -10.25
CA GLY A 239 -4.89 15.52 -11.15
C GLY A 239 -4.06 16.46 -12.03
N ILE A 240 -2.84 16.82 -11.61
CA ILE A 240 -1.90 17.65 -12.39
C ILE A 240 -1.51 17.02 -13.73
N TYR A 241 -1.61 15.69 -13.87
CA TYR A 241 -1.33 15.00 -15.14
C TYR A 241 -2.34 15.34 -16.23
N GLN A 242 -3.60 15.65 -15.88
CA GLN A 242 -4.64 15.93 -16.88
C GLN A 242 -4.26 17.12 -17.76
N GLU A 243 -3.69 18.16 -17.15
CA GLU A 243 -3.26 19.36 -17.86
C GLU A 243 -2.08 19.05 -18.81
N TYR A 244 -1.09 18.30 -18.32
CA TYR A 244 0.07 17.88 -19.10
C TYR A 244 -0.34 17.03 -20.31
N VAL A 245 -1.18 16.02 -20.08
CA VAL A 245 -1.67 15.10 -21.11
C VAL A 245 -2.47 15.83 -22.19
N ARG A 246 -3.34 16.77 -21.78
CA ARG A 246 -4.12 17.60 -22.71
C ARG A 246 -3.22 18.51 -23.55
N ASN A 247 -2.18 19.09 -22.96
CA ASN A 247 -1.26 20.00 -23.64
C ASN A 247 -0.20 19.27 -24.50
N HIS A 248 0.00 17.97 -24.33
CA HIS A 248 1.10 17.24 -24.94
C HIS A 248 1.18 17.39 -26.47
N HIS A 249 0.03 17.34 -27.16
CA HIS A 249 -0.01 17.52 -28.61
C HIS A 249 0.46 18.93 -29.03
N TYR A 250 -0.01 19.97 -28.33
CA TYR A 250 0.37 21.35 -28.58
C TYR A 250 1.87 21.59 -28.30
N SER A 251 2.39 21.02 -27.20
CA SER A 251 3.82 21.04 -26.87
C SER A 251 4.69 20.51 -28.02
N LEU A 252 4.32 19.36 -28.61
CA LEU A 252 5.04 18.79 -29.74
C LEU A 252 4.90 19.63 -31.02
N GLN A 253 3.76 20.26 -31.25
CA GLN A 253 3.56 21.15 -32.40
C GLN A 253 4.48 22.38 -32.31
N VAL A 254 4.48 23.08 -31.17
CA VAL A 254 5.36 24.24 -30.95
C VAL A 254 6.82 23.84 -31.13
N LEU A 255 7.23 22.71 -30.56
CA LEU A 255 8.58 22.18 -30.74
C LEU A 255 8.92 21.91 -32.21
N ALA A 256 7.99 21.35 -32.99
CA ALA A 256 8.19 21.07 -34.42
C ALA A 256 8.36 22.35 -35.25
N GLU A 257 7.63 23.42 -34.93
CA GLU A 257 7.77 24.74 -35.56
C GLU A 257 9.15 25.34 -35.27
N TYR A 258 9.63 25.24 -34.02
CA TYR A 258 10.96 25.71 -33.64
C TYR A 258 12.09 24.90 -34.27
N LYS A 259 11.91 23.60 -34.51
CA LYS A 259 12.87 22.74 -35.23
C LYS A 259 13.10 23.15 -36.69
N GLN A 260 12.22 23.96 -37.29
CA GLN A 260 12.46 24.54 -38.62
C GLN A 260 13.50 25.68 -38.60
N ARG A 261 13.82 26.23 -37.41
CA ARG A 261 14.76 27.35 -37.26
C ARG A 261 16.18 26.81 -37.04
N PRO A 262 17.17 27.14 -37.90
CA PRO A 262 18.53 26.60 -37.77
C PRO A 262 19.21 26.93 -36.43
N GLU A 263 18.98 28.13 -35.89
CA GLU A 263 19.54 28.57 -34.60
C GLU A 263 19.06 27.69 -33.44
N PHE A 264 17.77 27.34 -33.44
CA PHE A 264 17.17 26.45 -32.44
C PHE A 264 17.67 25.02 -32.61
N THR A 265 17.69 24.49 -33.83
CA THR A 265 18.15 23.12 -34.10
C THR A 265 19.61 22.92 -33.70
N GLN A 266 20.47 23.91 -33.93
CA GLN A 266 21.87 23.86 -33.46
C GLN A 266 21.97 23.90 -31.92
N MET A 267 21.11 24.66 -31.25
CA MET A 267 21.05 24.64 -29.78
C MET A 267 20.55 23.29 -29.27
N LEU A 268 19.44 22.77 -29.82
CA LEU A 268 18.84 21.50 -29.41
C LEU A 268 19.83 20.34 -29.58
N LYS A 269 20.52 20.25 -30.73
CA LYS A 269 21.52 19.21 -30.96
C LYS A 269 22.63 19.22 -29.91
N ARG A 270 23.13 20.41 -29.53
CA ARG A 270 24.12 20.54 -28.44
C ARG A 270 23.58 20.08 -27.08
N LEU A 271 22.27 20.18 -26.84
CA LEU A 271 21.65 19.67 -25.62
C LEU A 271 21.48 18.15 -25.67
N GLU A 272 21.04 17.59 -26.81
CA GLU A 272 20.87 16.15 -27.03
C GLU A 272 22.19 15.38 -27.02
N ASP A 273 23.29 16.01 -27.46
CA ASP A 273 24.65 15.43 -27.43
C ASP A 273 25.21 15.28 -26.00
N LYS A 274 24.53 15.78 -24.97
CA LYS A 274 24.98 15.60 -23.58
C LYS A 274 24.90 14.13 -23.18
N PRO A 275 25.90 13.59 -22.45
CA PRO A 275 25.93 12.18 -22.07
C PRO A 275 24.71 11.78 -21.22
N LEU A 276 24.19 12.69 -20.40
CA LEU A 276 22.99 12.46 -19.59
C LEU A 276 21.71 12.19 -20.41
N CYS A 277 21.65 12.63 -21.67
CA CYS A 277 20.51 12.40 -22.54
C CYS A 277 20.54 11.01 -23.20
N GLU A 278 21.69 10.32 -23.16
CA GLU A 278 21.89 8.96 -23.71
C GLU A 278 21.45 8.83 -25.18
N GLY A 279 21.61 9.90 -25.96
CA GLY A 279 21.21 9.94 -27.38
C GLY A 279 19.69 9.96 -27.63
N ARG A 280 18.87 10.15 -26.58
CA ARG A 280 17.42 10.30 -26.72
C ARG A 280 17.05 11.73 -27.07
N SER A 281 16.08 11.90 -27.97
CA SER A 281 15.55 13.21 -28.34
C SER A 281 14.65 13.79 -27.26
N ILE A 282 14.49 15.11 -27.25
CA ILE A 282 13.58 15.81 -26.32
C ILE A 282 12.14 15.28 -26.39
N GLU A 283 11.63 14.92 -27.57
CA GLU A 283 10.28 14.37 -27.72
C GLU A 283 10.10 13.10 -26.89
N SER A 284 11.10 12.22 -26.90
CA SER A 284 11.07 10.98 -26.09
C SER A 284 10.91 11.30 -24.61
N PHE A 285 11.58 12.34 -24.12
CA PHE A 285 11.46 12.74 -22.72
C PHE A 285 10.08 13.34 -22.41
N LEU A 286 9.54 14.17 -23.31
CA LEU A 286 8.22 14.79 -23.15
C LEU A 286 7.10 13.75 -23.12
N THR A 287 7.30 12.57 -23.71
CA THR A 287 6.32 11.47 -23.70
C THR A 287 6.36 10.63 -22.41
N TYR A 288 7.42 10.63 -21.60
CA TYR A 288 7.47 9.77 -20.38
C TYR A 288 6.29 9.96 -19.42
N PRO A 289 5.85 11.20 -19.10
CA PRO A 289 4.68 11.39 -18.24
C PRO A 289 3.40 10.78 -18.80
N MET A 290 3.30 10.63 -20.12
CA MET A 290 2.16 9.99 -20.78
C MET A 290 2.07 8.49 -20.48
N HIS A 291 3.15 7.84 -20.02
CA HIS A 291 3.16 6.40 -19.77
C HIS A 291 3.09 6.05 -18.28
N GLN A 292 3.33 7.01 -17.38
CA GLN A 292 3.49 6.73 -15.96
C GLN A 292 2.20 6.23 -15.29
N ILE A 293 1.06 6.87 -15.55
CA ILE A 293 -0.22 6.48 -14.93
C ILE A 293 -0.69 5.10 -15.41
N PRO A 294 -0.67 4.77 -16.71
CA PRO A 294 -0.92 3.40 -17.16
C PRO A 294 -0.01 2.36 -16.49
N ARG A 295 1.28 2.68 -16.31
CA ARG A 295 2.23 1.79 -15.63
C ARG A 295 1.82 1.51 -14.20
N TYR A 296 1.42 2.53 -13.43
CA TYR A 296 0.92 2.32 -12.07
C TYR A 296 -0.34 1.44 -12.02
N ILE A 297 -1.26 1.58 -12.97
CA ILE A 297 -2.46 0.73 -13.01
C ILE A 297 -2.06 -0.75 -13.18
N ILE A 298 -1.14 -1.04 -14.10
CA ILE A 298 -0.62 -2.39 -14.34
C ILE A 298 0.11 -2.91 -13.10
N THR A 299 1.05 -2.13 -12.54
CA THR A 299 1.81 -2.53 -11.35
C THR A 299 0.90 -2.77 -10.14
N LEU A 300 -0.11 -1.94 -9.92
CA LEU A 300 -1.09 -2.14 -8.84
C LEU A 300 -1.97 -3.37 -9.10
N HIS A 301 -2.33 -3.65 -10.35
CA HIS A 301 -3.07 -4.86 -10.70
C HIS A 301 -2.25 -6.13 -10.39
N GLU A 302 -0.99 -6.17 -10.81
CA GLU A 302 -0.07 -7.28 -10.51
C GLU A 302 0.19 -7.41 -9.00
N LEU A 303 0.40 -6.28 -8.31
CA LEU A 303 0.60 -6.27 -6.86
C LEU A 303 -0.61 -6.83 -6.11
N LEU A 304 -1.82 -6.43 -6.52
CA LEU A 304 -3.06 -6.96 -6.00
C LEU A 304 -3.18 -8.47 -6.29
N ALA A 305 -2.82 -8.96 -7.47
CA ALA A 305 -2.88 -10.41 -7.75
C ALA A 305 -2.10 -11.26 -6.73
N HIS A 306 -1.06 -10.70 -6.11
CA HIS A 306 -0.24 -11.35 -5.07
C HIS A 306 -0.48 -10.84 -3.64
N THR A 307 -1.47 -9.97 -3.42
CA THR A 307 -1.82 -9.43 -2.10
C THR A 307 -3.05 -10.17 -1.55
N PRO A 308 -2.94 -10.88 -0.41
CA PRO A 308 -4.06 -11.57 0.23
C PRO A 308 -5.27 -10.67 0.51
N HIS A 309 -6.49 -11.23 0.51
CA HIS A 309 -7.73 -10.46 0.70
C HIS A 309 -7.87 -9.85 2.11
N ASP A 310 -7.26 -10.48 3.09
CA ASP A 310 -7.18 -10.09 4.50
C ASP A 310 -6.01 -9.11 4.79
N HIS A 311 -5.18 -8.80 3.79
CA HIS A 311 -4.07 -7.87 3.95
C HIS A 311 -4.56 -6.42 4.12
N VAL A 312 -3.97 -5.69 5.07
CA VAL A 312 -4.40 -4.32 5.43
C VAL A 312 -4.35 -3.31 4.28
N ASP A 313 -3.39 -3.46 3.35
CA ASP A 313 -3.27 -2.58 2.18
C ASP A 313 -4.30 -2.86 1.08
N ARG A 314 -4.93 -4.05 1.05
CA ARG A 314 -5.71 -4.54 -0.09
C ARG A 314 -6.74 -3.50 -0.56
N LYS A 315 -7.57 -3.02 0.38
CA LYS A 315 -8.62 -2.03 0.11
C LYS A 315 -8.07 -0.70 -0.41
N LYS A 316 -6.95 -0.23 0.17
CA LYS A 316 -6.32 1.04 -0.23
C LYS A 316 -5.71 0.95 -1.63
N LEU A 317 -5.07 -0.18 -1.94
CA LEU A 317 -4.50 -0.42 -3.26
C LEU A 317 -5.59 -0.60 -4.34
N GLU A 318 -6.70 -1.27 -4.01
CA GLU A 318 -7.87 -1.36 -4.90
C GLU A 318 -8.48 0.02 -5.18
N TYR A 319 -8.63 0.84 -4.13
CA TYR A 319 -9.07 2.22 -4.28
C TYR A 319 -8.12 3.04 -5.16
N ALA A 320 -6.81 2.95 -4.91
CA ALA A 320 -5.80 3.64 -5.70
C ALA A 320 -5.83 3.23 -7.18
N LYS A 321 -5.91 1.93 -7.46
CA LYS A 321 -6.06 1.42 -8.83
C LYS A 321 -7.31 2.00 -9.50
N SER A 322 -8.46 1.91 -8.83
CA SER A 322 -9.73 2.43 -9.38
C SER A 322 -9.67 3.94 -9.66
N LYS A 323 -9.05 4.72 -8.78
CA LYS A 323 -8.87 6.17 -8.99
C LYS A 323 -7.96 6.47 -10.17
N LEU A 324 -6.85 5.76 -10.32
CA LEU A 324 -5.96 5.92 -11.46
C LEU A 324 -6.65 5.53 -12.78
N GLU A 325 -7.45 4.45 -12.78
CA GLU A 325 -8.27 4.06 -13.93
C GLU A 325 -9.28 5.15 -14.31
N GLN A 326 -10.02 5.71 -13.33
CA GLN A 326 -10.96 6.81 -13.57
C GLN A 326 -10.28 8.01 -14.24
N ILE A 327 -9.13 8.43 -13.71
CA ILE A 327 -8.35 9.55 -14.26
C ILE A 327 -7.83 9.21 -15.66
N SER A 328 -7.45 7.94 -15.87
CA SER A 328 -6.99 7.46 -17.17
C SER A 328 -8.07 7.53 -18.25
N HIS A 329 -9.32 7.19 -17.91
CA HIS A 329 -10.45 7.18 -18.84
C HIS A 329 -10.89 8.57 -19.28
N VAL A 330 -10.74 9.58 -18.41
CA VAL A 330 -11.13 10.96 -18.73
C VAL A 330 -10.24 11.58 -19.80
N SER A 331 -9.00 11.09 -19.96
CA SER A 331 -8.07 11.56 -20.98
C SER A 331 -8.12 10.68 -22.23
N TYR A 332 -8.93 11.06 -23.23
CA TYR A 332 -9.03 10.38 -24.53
C TYR A 332 -7.67 10.08 -25.20
N VAL A 333 -6.66 10.91 -24.91
CA VAL A 333 -5.28 10.77 -25.41
C VAL A 333 -4.59 9.51 -24.86
N TRP A 334 -4.83 9.15 -23.59
CA TRP A 334 -4.28 7.91 -23.03
C TRP A 334 -4.95 6.67 -23.63
N PHE A 335 -6.24 6.74 -23.92
CA PHE A 335 -6.95 5.64 -24.57
C PHE A 335 -6.35 5.30 -25.95
N PHE A 336 -5.92 6.31 -26.72
CA PHE A 336 -5.21 6.11 -27.99
C PHE A 336 -3.79 5.57 -27.80
N MET A 337 -3.01 6.07 -26.84
CA MET A 337 -1.66 5.54 -26.59
C MET A 337 -1.67 4.10 -26.09
N PHE A 338 -2.64 3.72 -25.25
CA PHE A 338 -2.79 2.36 -24.72
C PHE A 338 -3.05 1.32 -25.81
N ARG A 339 -3.68 1.72 -26.93
CA ARG A 339 -4.05 0.82 -28.03
C ARG A 339 -3.01 0.76 -29.16
N VAL A 340 -2.07 1.70 -29.24
CA VAL A 340 -1.21 1.90 -30.42
C VAL A 340 0.30 1.78 -30.14
N SER A 341 0.79 1.84 -28.90
CA SER A 341 2.25 1.87 -28.65
C SER A 341 2.90 0.51 -28.32
N PRO A 342 3.83 -0.01 -29.16
CA PRO A 342 4.77 -1.07 -28.80
C PRO A 342 5.92 -0.59 -27.88
N PHE A 343 5.89 0.68 -27.45
CA PHE A 343 6.91 1.31 -26.58
C PHE A 343 7.06 0.66 -25.20
N ASN A 344 6.11 -0.18 -24.78
CA ASN A 344 6.24 -1.01 -23.57
C ASN A 344 7.43 -1.96 -23.62
N HIS A 345 7.98 -2.33 -24.79
CA HIS A 345 9.12 -3.25 -24.86
C HIS A 345 10.50 -2.60 -24.67
N ALA A 346 10.66 -1.30 -24.94
CA ALA A 346 11.96 -0.63 -24.79
C ALA A 346 12.20 -0.18 -23.34
N TYR A 347 11.17 0.28 -22.65
CA TYR A 347 11.25 0.69 -21.25
C TYR A 347 11.18 -0.51 -20.28
N SER A 348 10.44 -1.57 -20.64
CA SER A 348 10.37 -2.82 -19.84
C SER A 348 11.68 -3.62 -19.83
N ARG A 349 12.62 -3.38 -20.75
CA ARG A 349 13.89 -4.12 -20.78
C ARG A 349 14.84 -3.72 -19.65
N ASN A 350 14.71 -2.50 -19.10
CA ASN A 350 15.54 -2.06 -17.98
C ASN A 350 14.97 -2.46 -16.61
N CYS A 351 13.64 -2.45 -16.43
CA CYS A 351 13.02 -2.89 -15.16
C CYS A 351 12.83 -4.43 -15.01
N ARG A 352 13.20 -5.26 -15.99
CA ARG A 352 13.06 -6.74 -15.94
C ARG A 352 14.38 -7.51 -15.86
N ALA A 353 15.51 -6.82 -15.68
CA ALA A 353 16.83 -7.45 -15.61
C ALA A 353 17.22 -7.77 -14.17
#